data_AF-A0A5Q4DW00-F1
#
_entry.id   AF-A0A5Q4DW00-F1
#
_cell.length_a   1.000
_cell.length_b   1.000
_cell.length_c   1.000
_cell.angle_alpha   90.00
_cell.angle_beta   90.00
_cell.angle_gamma   90.00
#
_symmetry.space_group_name_H-M   'P 1'
#
loop_
_entity.id
_entity.type
_entity.pdbx_description
1 polymer ?
#
loop_
_entity_poly.entity_id
_entity_poly.type
_entity_poly.pdbx_seq_one_letter_code
_entity_poly.pdbx_strand_id
1 'polypeptide(L)'
;MMQQSPLNALESSQAVPAPLERELVLLRVLMRKCRAKARVEVFETCALLLHAPKEGAQDYADALLRVLVSGLPTGPVIHAITAQERSFDEKWLLALFAAIQRKDQSSVAFLLRARLPLHMRRPVGWLAAELLNRMDSVPDKFHQV
;
A
#
# COMPACT_ATOMS: atom_id res chain seq x y z
N MET A 1 -8.49 -16.94 46.56
CA MET A 1 -7.87 -17.98 45.70
C MET A 1 -8.98 -18.52 44.81
N MET A 2 -8.98 -18.42 43.48
CA MET A 2 -7.89 -18.34 42.52
C MET A 2 -8.15 -17.26 41.45
N GLN A 3 -7.05 -16.77 40.88
CA GLN A 3 -6.95 -15.70 39.91
C GLN A 3 -7.48 -16.15 38.54
N GLN A 4 -8.24 -15.29 37.85
CA GLN A 4 -8.49 -15.42 36.41
C GLN A 4 -7.48 -14.54 35.68
N SER A 5 -6.77 -15.16 34.74
CA SER A 5 -5.63 -14.65 33.99
C SER A 5 -5.91 -13.38 33.16
N PRO A 6 -4.99 -12.40 33.11
CA PRO A 6 -5.04 -11.30 32.16
C PRO A 6 -4.22 -11.67 30.90
N LEU A 7 -4.84 -12.31 29.91
CA LEU A 7 -4.15 -12.66 28.65
C LEU A 7 -4.97 -12.33 27.40
N ASN A 8 -5.82 -11.31 27.47
CA ASN A 8 -6.57 -10.77 26.33
C ASN A 8 -6.06 -9.40 25.85
N ALA A 9 -4.92 -8.93 26.35
CA ALA A 9 -4.43 -7.57 26.10
C ALA A 9 -3.52 -7.40 24.86
N LEU A 10 -3.39 -8.42 24.00
CA LEU A 10 -2.51 -8.35 22.82
C LEU A 10 -3.22 -8.53 21.47
N GLU A 11 -4.53 -8.77 21.46
CA GLU A 11 -5.33 -8.68 20.24
C GLU A 11 -5.89 -7.28 20.05
N SER A 12 -4.99 -6.30 20.11
CA SER A 12 -5.23 -5.02 19.45
C SER A 12 -5.20 -5.29 17.95
N SER A 13 -6.31 -5.84 17.44
CA SER A 13 -6.68 -5.72 16.04
C SER A 13 -6.64 -4.23 15.75
N GLN A 14 -5.51 -3.76 15.24
CA GLN A 14 -5.33 -2.39 14.80
C GLN A 14 -6.36 -2.21 13.71
N ALA A 15 -7.53 -1.67 14.09
CA ALA A 15 -8.61 -1.34 13.20
C ALA A 15 -8.08 -0.24 12.30
N VAL A 16 -7.47 -0.66 11.21
CA VAL A 16 -7.20 0.18 10.06
C VAL A 16 -8.55 0.80 9.75
N PRO A 17 -8.68 2.14 9.79
CA PRO A 17 -9.95 2.77 9.51
C PRO A 17 -10.40 2.31 8.12
N ALA A 18 -11.71 2.06 7.97
CA ALA A 18 -12.33 1.46 6.79
C ALA A 18 -11.93 2.04 5.41
N PRO A 19 -11.46 3.30 5.25
CA PRO A 19 -10.98 3.81 3.97
C PRO A 19 -9.89 2.94 3.35
N LEU A 20 -8.86 2.57 4.13
CA LEU A 20 -7.63 1.93 3.64
C LEU A 20 -7.80 0.48 3.15
N GLU A 21 -8.97 -0.12 3.41
CA GLU A 21 -9.29 -1.45 2.90
C GLU A 21 -9.47 -1.44 1.38
N ARG A 22 -9.95 -0.34 0.80
CA ARG A 22 -10.16 -0.22 -0.65
C ARG A 22 -8.82 -0.25 -1.39
N GLU A 23 -7.82 0.45 -0.87
CA GLU A 23 -6.45 0.52 -1.36
C GLU A 23 -5.83 -0.88 -1.32
N LEU A 24 -5.98 -1.58 -0.20
CA LEU A 24 -5.47 -2.94 -0.08
C LEU A 24 -6.14 -3.91 -1.06
N VAL A 25 -7.47 -3.82 -1.21
CA VAL A 25 -8.21 -4.63 -2.18
C VAL A 25 -7.69 -4.38 -3.60
N LEU A 26 -7.50 -3.11 -3.98
CA LEU A 26 -6.94 -2.75 -5.28
C LEU A 26 -5.55 -3.36 -5.48
N LEU A 27 -4.67 -3.25 -4.48
CA LEU A 27 -3.33 -3.85 -4.54
C LEU A 27 -3.37 -5.38 -4.64
N ARG A 28 -4.25 -6.05 -3.89
CA ARG A 28 -4.43 -7.51 -3.96
C ARG A 28 -4.92 -7.98 -5.34
N VAL A 29 -5.82 -7.21 -5.97
CA VAL A 29 -6.29 -7.48 -7.35
C VAL A 29 -5.16 -7.28 -8.36
N LEU A 30 -4.42 -6.18 -8.25
CA LEU A 30 -3.38 -5.83 -9.23
C LEU A 30 -2.12 -6.68 -9.10
N MET A 31 -1.75 -7.14 -7.91
CA MET A 31 -0.56 -7.98 -7.73
C MET A 31 -0.63 -9.26 -8.58
N ARG A 32 -1.84 -9.83 -8.78
CA ARG A 32 -2.03 -10.97 -9.69
C ARG A 32 -1.58 -10.64 -11.12
N LYS A 33 -1.90 -9.44 -11.61
CA LYS A 33 -1.52 -8.95 -12.94
C LYS A 33 -0.04 -8.60 -13.01
N CYS A 34 0.52 -8.00 -11.96
CA CYS A 34 1.95 -7.67 -11.89
C CYS A 34 2.83 -8.93 -11.96
N ARG A 35 2.45 -10.03 -11.28
CA ARG A 35 3.15 -11.32 -11.36
C ARG A 35 3.17 -11.92 -12.77
N ALA A 36 2.15 -11.63 -13.59
CA ALA A 36 2.04 -12.16 -14.95
C ALA A 36 2.78 -11.32 -16.00
N LYS A 37 3.08 -10.04 -15.71
CA LYS A 37 3.59 -9.06 -16.68
C LYS A 37 4.99 -8.59 -16.28
N ALA A 38 5.98 -9.44 -16.49
CA ALA A 38 7.36 -9.20 -16.09
C ALA A 38 8.07 -8.11 -16.93
N ARG A 39 8.82 -7.26 -16.21
CA ARG A 39 9.92 -6.34 -16.61
C ARG A 39 9.56 -5.08 -17.45
N VAL A 40 9.31 -3.99 -16.73
CA VAL A 40 9.62 -2.61 -17.15
C VAL A 40 10.52 -2.02 -16.05
N GLU A 41 11.54 -1.27 -16.43
CA GLU A 41 12.46 -0.60 -15.50
C GLU A 41 11.70 0.39 -14.60
N VAL A 42 12.01 0.34 -13.29
CA VAL A 42 11.27 1.02 -12.21
C VAL A 42 11.26 2.54 -12.37
N PHE A 43 12.42 3.10 -12.70
CA PHE A 43 12.60 4.54 -12.84
C PHE A 43 11.89 5.09 -14.07
N GLU A 44 11.82 4.29 -15.14
CA GLU A 44 11.09 4.62 -16.36
C GLU A 44 9.59 4.73 -16.08
N THR A 45 9.04 3.81 -15.28
CA THR A 45 7.61 3.84 -14.90
C THR A 45 7.27 5.09 -14.08
N CYS A 46 8.09 5.44 -13.08
CA CYS A 46 7.88 6.63 -12.27
C CYS A 46 8.05 7.93 -13.09
N ALA A 47 9.08 8.00 -13.94
CA ALA A 47 9.30 9.14 -14.81
C ALA A 47 8.15 9.32 -15.81
N LEU A 48 7.65 8.23 -16.39
CA LEU A 48 6.48 8.27 -17.29
C LEU A 48 5.24 8.83 -16.60
N LEU A 49 4.95 8.42 -15.36
CA LEU A 49 3.83 8.97 -14.59
C LEU A 49 4.01 10.44 -14.21
N LEU A 50 5.26 10.89 -14.00
CA LEU A 50 5.55 12.29 -13.69
C LEU A 50 5.42 13.19 -14.93
N HIS A 51 5.81 12.69 -16.11
CA HIS A 51 5.75 13.43 -17.38
C HIS A 51 4.38 13.36 -18.06
N ALA A 52 3.64 12.27 -17.89
CA ALA A 52 2.28 12.07 -18.38
C ALA A 52 1.41 11.49 -17.26
N PRO A 53 0.89 12.36 -16.36
CA PRO A 53 0.03 11.94 -15.27
C PRO A 53 -1.16 11.15 -15.82
N LYS A 54 -1.34 9.93 -15.30
CA LYS A 54 -2.48 9.11 -15.68
C LYS A 54 -3.66 9.42 -14.79
N GLU A 55 -4.86 9.25 -15.33
CA GLU A 55 -6.08 9.71 -14.66
C GLU A 55 -6.54 8.77 -13.52
N GLY A 56 -6.13 7.49 -13.53
CA GLY A 56 -6.68 6.47 -12.65
C GLY A 56 -5.80 6.05 -11.47
N ALA A 57 -6.42 5.83 -10.29
CA ALA A 57 -5.79 5.22 -9.11
C ALA A 57 -5.10 3.87 -9.43
N GLN A 58 -5.66 3.11 -10.36
CA GLN A 58 -5.11 1.82 -10.79
C GLN A 58 -3.69 1.94 -11.34
N ASP A 59 -3.38 3.01 -12.08
CA ASP A 59 -2.06 3.18 -12.68
C ASP A 59 -0.97 3.46 -11.63
N TYR A 60 -1.30 4.27 -10.63
CA TYR A 60 -0.40 4.54 -9.50
C TYR A 60 -0.22 3.30 -8.63
N ALA A 61 -1.28 2.51 -8.42
CA ALA A 61 -1.19 1.24 -7.71
C ALA A 61 -0.33 0.20 -8.46
N ASP A 62 -0.47 0.08 -9.79
CA ASP A 62 0.38 -0.80 -10.62
C ASP A 62 1.84 -0.35 -10.59
N ALA A 63 2.12 0.95 -10.71
CA ALA A 63 3.47 1.49 -10.61
C ALA A 63 4.08 1.25 -9.21
N LEU A 64 3.31 1.46 -8.14
CA LEU A 64 3.74 1.18 -6.77
C LEU A 64 4.15 -0.30 -6.61
N LEU A 65 3.32 -1.22 -7.08
CA LEU A 65 3.62 -2.66 -7.02
C LEU A 65 4.86 -3.02 -7.85
N ARG A 66 5.03 -2.46 -9.05
CA ARG A 66 6.22 -2.69 -9.89
C ARG A 66 7.50 -2.21 -9.21
N VAL A 67 7.47 -1.01 -8.61
CA VAL A 67 8.60 -0.45 -7.88
C VAL A 67 8.99 -1.36 -6.71
N LEU A 68 8.00 -1.84 -5.94
CA LEU A 68 8.24 -2.74 -4.82
C LEU A 68 8.76 -4.11 -5.26
N VAL A 69 8.22 -4.69 -6.34
CA VAL A 69 8.67 -5.99 -6.88
C VAL A 69 10.13 -5.94 -7.28
N SER A 70 10.56 -4.88 -7.95
CA SER A 70 11.93 -4.76 -8.45
C SER A 70 12.93 -4.33 -7.38
N GLY A 71 12.47 -3.61 -6.35
CA GLY A 71 13.37 -3.01 -5.37
C GLY A 71 13.46 -3.72 -4.03
N LEU A 72 12.56 -4.66 -3.74
CA LEU A 72 12.68 -5.59 -2.62
C LEU A 72 13.38 -6.88 -3.09
N PRO A 73 14.33 -7.45 -2.33
CA PRO A 73 15.08 -8.65 -2.75
C PRO A 73 14.21 -9.84 -3.17
N THR A 74 13.04 -10.00 -2.55
CA THR A 74 12.07 -11.07 -2.81
C THR A 74 10.75 -10.55 -3.40
N GLY A 75 10.67 -9.25 -3.71
CA GLY A 75 9.41 -8.55 -3.94
C GLY A 75 8.52 -8.46 -2.68
N PRO A 76 7.39 -7.73 -2.75
CA PRO A 76 6.43 -7.63 -1.67
C PRO A 76 5.56 -8.89 -1.61
N VAL A 77 5.32 -9.39 -0.39
CA VAL A 77 4.35 -10.45 -0.12
C VAL A 77 2.96 -9.83 -0.04
N ILE A 78 2.22 -9.84 -1.15
CA ILE A 78 0.80 -9.44 -1.16
C ILE A 78 -0.05 -10.69 -1.36
N HIS A 79 -1.05 -10.88 -0.49
CA HIS A 79 -1.91 -12.06 -0.52
C HIS A 79 -3.01 -11.93 -1.58
N ALA A 80 -3.71 -13.03 -1.84
CA ALA A 80 -4.92 -13.00 -2.66
C ALA A 80 -6.04 -12.21 -1.97
N ILE A 81 -6.98 -11.66 -2.75
CA ILE A 81 -8.17 -10.96 -2.23
C ILE A 81 -8.98 -11.80 -1.23
N THR A 82 -9.03 -13.12 -1.42
CA THR A 82 -9.76 -14.07 -0.56
C THR A 82 -9.03 -14.43 0.74
N ALA A 83 -7.77 -14.00 0.91
CA ALA A 83 -7.00 -14.31 2.10
C ALA A 83 -7.50 -13.49 3.29
N GLN A 84 -7.84 -14.19 4.38
CA GLN A 84 -8.28 -13.58 5.63
C GLN A 84 -7.12 -12.90 6.36
N GLU A 85 -5.93 -13.49 6.27
CA GLU A 85 -4.73 -12.97 6.92
C GLU A 85 -4.04 -11.89 6.10
N ARG A 86 -3.37 -10.98 6.81
CA ARG A 86 -2.51 -9.94 6.23
C ARG A 86 -1.05 -10.29 6.40
N SER A 87 -0.29 -10.19 5.32
CA SER A 87 1.17 -10.32 5.37
C SER A 87 1.82 -9.14 6.11
N PHE A 88 3.12 -9.25 6.38
CA PHE A 88 3.90 -8.12 6.90
C PHE A 88 3.89 -6.93 5.94
N ASP A 89 4.08 -7.14 4.64
CA ASP A 89 4.14 -6.05 3.66
C ASP A 89 2.78 -5.36 3.49
N GLU A 90 1.67 -6.09 3.60
CA GLU A 90 0.32 -5.50 3.58
C GLU A 90 0.09 -4.63 4.82
N LYS A 91 0.48 -5.09 6.01
CA LYS A 91 0.40 -4.30 7.24
C LYS A 91 1.28 -3.04 7.16
N TRP A 92 2.48 -3.17 6.61
CA TRP A 92 3.39 -2.05 6.39
C TRP A 92 2.81 -1.01 5.43
N LEU A 93 2.21 -1.43 4.30
CA LEU A 93 1.55 -0.53 3.36
C LEU A 93 0.35 0.19 3.97
N LEU A 94 -0.49 -0.52 4.73
CA LEU A 94 -1.62 0.08 5.44
C LEU A 94 -1.14 1.13 6.47
N ALA A 95 -0.07 0.82 7.21
CA ALA A 95 0.52 1.78 8.15
C ALA A 95 1.09 3.01 7.42
N LEU A 96 1.73 2.82 6.27
CA LEU A 96 2.24 3.90 5.43
C LEU A 96 1.10 4.80 4.94
N PHE A 97 0.03 4.20 4.40
CA PHE A 97 -1.12 4.95 3.93
C PHE A 97 -1.80 5.73 5.05
N ALA A 98 -1.98 5.11 6.21
CA ALA A 98 -2.53 5.77 7.38
C ALA A 98 -1.67 6.96 7.83
N ALA A 99 -0.34 6.82 7.80
CA ALA A 99 0.56 7.93 8.13
C ALA A 99 0.47 9.07 7.11
N ILE A 100 0.37 8.76 5.82
CA ILE A 100 0.19 9.75 4.75
C ILE A 100 -1.13 10.52 4.93
N GLN A 101 -2.25 9.81 5.15
CA GLN A 101 -3.56 10.44 5.37
C GLN A 101 -3.56 11.38 6.59
N ARG A 102 -2.89 10.98 7.68
CA ARG A 102 -2.70 11.83 8.87
C ARG A 102 -1.66 12.95 8.69
N LYS A 103 -1.03 13.05 7.52
CA LYS A 103 0.06 14.00 7.21
C LYS A 103 1.25 13.88 8.18
N ASP A 104 1.47 12.70 8.75
CA ASP A 104 2.53 12.41 9.71
C ASP A 104 3.83 12.04 8.99
N GLN A 105 4.61 13.06 8.63
CA GLN A 105 5.84 12.91 7.85
C GLN A 105 6.93 12.11 8.59
N SER A 106 6.95 12.17 9.92
CA SER A 106 7.92 11.41 10.72
C SER A 106 7.64 9.92 10.63
N SER A 107 6.38 9.52 10.77
CA SER A 107 5.96 8.11 10.58
C SER A 107 6.17 7.64 9.15
N VAL A 108 5.86 8.48 8.14
CA VAL A 108 6.12 8.16 6.73
C VAL A 108 7.61 7.89 6.50
N ALA A 109 8.48 8.79 6.94
CA ALA A 109 9.93 8.64 6.78
C ALA A 109 10.46 7.39 7.49
N PHE A 110 9.97 7.11 8.70
CA PHE A 110 10.31 5.92 9.46
C PHE A 110 9.92 4.63 8.72
N LEU A 111 8.66 4.53 8.27
CA LEU A 111 8.13 3.35 7.57
C LEU A 111 8.85 3.11 6.24
N LEU A 112 9.13 4.15 5.46
CA LEU A 112 9.89 4.03 4.21
C LEU A 112 11.33 3.55 4.49
N ARG A 113 11.98 4.09 5.53
CA ARG A 113 13.34 3.69 5.93
C ARG A 113 13.39 2.25 6.42
N ALA A 114 12.37 1.79 7.12
CA ALA A 114 12.31 0.44 7.70
C ALA A 114 12.30 -0.67 6.64
N ARG A 115 11.77 -0.39 5.44
CA ARG A 115 11.59 -1.42 4.40
C ARG A 115 12.38 -1.19 3.12
N LEU A 116 12.76 0.05 2.80
CA LEU A 116 13.29 0.41 1.47
C LEU A 116 14.71 1.00 1.50
N PRO A 117 15.54 0.68 0.48
CA PRO A 117 16.82 1.35 0.27
C PRO A 117 16.61 2.83 -0.07
N LEU A 118 17.63 3.66 0.18
CA LEU A 118 17.53 5.13 0.12
C LEU A 118 16.94 5.66 -1.20
N HIS A 119 17.39 5.14 -2.34
CA HIS A 119 16.99 5.61 -3.67
C HIS A 119 15.51 5.33 -4.01
N MET A 120 14.84 4.43 -3.29
CA MET A 120 13.44 4.08 -3.51
C MET A 120 12.46 4.84 -2.61
N ARG A 121 12.93 5.41 -1.50
CA ARG A 121 12.04 5.99 -0.48
C ARG A 121 11.18 7.11 -1.04
N ARG A 122 11.80 8.02 -1.81
CA ARG A 122 11.11 9.15 -2.44
C ARG A 122 10.08 8.70 -3.49
N PRO A 123 10.42 7.88 -4.51
CA PRO A 123 9.44 7.45 -5.51
C PRO A 123 8.30 6.62 -4.90
N VAL A 124 8.58 5.72 -3.95
CA VAL A 124 7.52 4.94 -3.27
C VAL A 124 6.62 5.83 -2.44
N GLY A 125 7.17 6.76 -1.66
CA GLY A 125 6.38 7.71 -0.88
C GLY A 125 5.47 8.57 -1.75
N TRP A 126 5.98 9.05 -2.89
CA TRP A 126 5.20 9.82 -3.85
C TRP A 126 4.07 9.01 -4.49
N LEU A 127 4.35 7.79 -4.96
CA LEU A 127 3.33 6.91 -5.55
C LEU A 127 2.23 6.55 -4.56
N ALA A 128 2.60 6.26 -3.31
CA ALA A 128 1.64 5.97 -2.24
C ALA A 128 0.72 7.18 -1.96
N ALA A 129 1.26 8.40 -1.93
CA ALA A 129 0.47 9.61 -1.73
C ALA A 129 -0.45 9.90 -2.91
N GLU A 130 0.05 9.79 -4.15
CA GLU A 130 -0.78 9.99 -5.35
C GLU A 130 -1.89 8.94 -5.45
N LEU A 131 -1.62 7.68 -5.13
CA LEU A 131 -2.63 6.64 -5.07
C LEU A 131 -3.81 7.05 -4.17
N LEU A 132 -3.51 7.48 -2.94
CA LEU A 132 -4.52 7.92 -1.99
C LEU A 132 -5.32 9.11 -2.51
N ASN A 133 -4.63 10.14 -3.02
CA ASN A 133 -5.29 11.32 -3.59
C ASN A 133 -6.27 10.96 -4.72
N ARG A 134 -5.91 10.00 -5.58
CA ARG A 134 -6.77 9.54 -6.68
C ARG A 134 -7.92 8.67 -6.19
N MET A 135 -7.70 7.88 -5.15
CA MET A 135 -8.76 7.07 -4.54
C MET A 135 -9.81 7.91 -3.82
N ASP A 136 -9.40 9.00 -3.16
CA ASP A 136 -10.31 9.98 -2.55
C ASP A 136 -11.05 10.84 -3.60
N SER A 137 -10.45 11.03 -4.79
CA SER A 137 -11.04 11.82 -5.87
C SER A 137 -12.14 11.07 -6.66
N VAL A 138 -12.28 9.76 -6.47
CA VAL A 138 -13.36 8.97 -7.11
C VAL A 138 -14.56 8.98 -6.16
N PRO A 139 -15.64 9.74 -6.44
CA PRO A 139 -16.84 9.65 -5.62
C PRO A 139 -17.40 8.23 -5.68
N ASP A 140 -17.80 7.70 -4.51
CA ASP A 140 -18.52 6.43 -4.37
C ASP A 140 -19.79 6.45 -5.24
N LYS A 141 -19.69 6.00 -6.49
CA LYS A 141 -20.85 5.84 -7.39
C LYS A 141 -21.71 4.61 -7.05
N PHE A 142 -21.63 4.09 -5.83
CA PHE A 142 -22.31 2.85 -5.43
C PHE A 142 -23.32 3.00 -4.28
N HIS A 143 -23.91 4.18 -4.09
CA HIS A 143 -24.98 4.40 -3.10
C HIS A 143 -26.37 4.72 -3.70
N GLN A 144 -26.64 4.37 -4.96
CA GLN A 144 -27.99 4.42 -5.51
C GLN A 144 -28.32 3.13 -6.26
N VAL A 145 -28.94 2.20 -5.53
CA VAL A 145 -29.92 1.23 -6.07
C VAL A 145 -31.07 1.18 -5.08
#